data_AF-A0A4P7QJC3-F1
#
_entry.id   AF-A0A4P7QJC3-F1
#
_cell.length_a   1.000
_cell.length_b   1.000
_cell.length_c   1.000
_cell.angle_alpha   90.00
_cell.angle_beta   90.00
_cell.angle_gamma   90.00
#
_symmetry.space_group_name_H-M   'P 1'
#
loop_
_entity.id
_entity.type
_entity.pdbx_description
1 polymer ?
#
loop_
_entity_poly.entity_id
_entity_poly.type
_entity_poly.pdbx_seq_one_letter_code
_entity_poly.pdbx_strand_id
1 'polypeptide(L)'
;MNGLDDWKGLNGNFGARVSIYQKVLHAIQNSGARVYFDGVDVNRLNARYKYPDSPHEVALRHTLERVNEYCALKGQMCKVIADMVPQQDDFNEAIQGFTRVGTPVYRSQKLLCVDGDIEFVDSRESRGVQAADMSAYVLRRHREETYASKSARRATARLVKALGPALVHERKWRP
;
A
#
# COMPACT_ATOMS: atom_id res chain seq x y z
N MET A 1 -15.07 8.18 -0.69
CA MET A 1 -15.53 9.40 -0.03
C MET A 1 -14.31 10.28 0.22
N ASN A 2 -14.18 11.43 -0.44
CA ASN A 2 -12.99 12.28 -0.27
C ASN A 2 -13.14 13.04 1.05
N GLY A 3 -12.33 12.73 2.07
CA GLY A 3 -12.32 13.38 3.40
C GLY A 3 -11.96 14.87 3.40
N LEU A 4 -12.33 15.62 2.36
CA LEU A 4 -12.11 17.06 2.22
C LEU A 4 -12.94 17.86 3.23
N ASP A 5 -14.11 17.36 3.62
CA ASP A 5 -15.01 18.03 4.55
C ASP A 5 -14.45 18.08 5.98
N ASP A 6 -13.84 16.99 6.45
CA ASP A 6 -13.24 16.89 7.79
C ASP A 6 -11.99 17.79 7.95
N TRP A 7 -11.40 18.21 6.84
CA TRP A 7 -10.19 19.04 6.81
C TRP A 7 -10.48 20.51 6.46
N LYS A 8 -11.77 20.91 6.39
CA LYS A 8 -12.19 22.30 6.11
C LYS A 8 -11.57 23.29 7.08
N GLY A 9 -11.53 22.97 8.38
CA GLY A 9 -10.91 23.82 9.41
C GLY A 9 -9.39 24.02 9.25
N LEU A 10 -8.75 23.23 8.38
CA LEU A 10 -7.32 23.31 8.09
C LEU A 10 -7.04 23.93 6.72
N ASN A 11 -8.05 24.49 6.03
CA ASN A 11 -7.88 25.18 4.75
C ASN A 11 -6.88 26.34 4.88
N GLY A 12 -5.97 26.44 3.91
CA GLY A 12 -4.88 27.41 3.92
C GLY A 12 -3.74 27.10 4.91
N ASN A 13 -3.95 26.22 5.91
CA ASN A 13 -2.94 25.90 6.91
C ASN A 13 -2.09 24.68 6.51
N PHE A 14 -1.22 24.89 5.53
CA PHE A 14 -0.29 23.86 5.04
C PHE A 14 0.58 23.26 6.15
N GLY A 15 1.08 24.09 7.07
CA GLY A 15 1.94 23.65 8.17
C GLY A 15 1.24 22.68 9.13
N ALA A 16 0.00 22.99 9.53
CA ALA A 16 -0.79 22.13 10.41
C ALA A 16 -1.09 20.78 9.76
N ARG A 17 -1.47 20.76 8.47
CA ARG A 17 -1.72 19.52 7.72
C ARG A 17 -0.51 18.60 7.72
N VAL A 18 0.67 19.16 7.40
CA VAL A 18 1.92 18.38 7.41
C VAL A 18 2.26 17.89 8.82
N SER A 19 2.03 18.70 9.86
CA SER A 19 2.29 18.31 11.25
C SER A 19 1.41 17.14 11.71
N ILE A 20 0.10 17.19 11.43
CA ILE A 20 -0.82 16.09 11.74
C ILE A 20 -0.41 14.81 11.00
N TYR A 21 -0.13 14.93 9.71
CA TYR A 21 0.33 13.79 8.92
C TYR A 21 1.60 13.18 9.48
N GLN A 22 2.57 14.02 9.86
CA GLN A 22 3.83 13.58 10.44
C GLN A 22 3.62 12.83 11.76
N LYS A 23 2.69 13.28 12.61
CA LYS A 23 2.33 12.57 13.85
C LYS A 23 1.78 11.17 13.57
N VAL A 24 0.95 11.02 12.54
CA VAL A 24 0.43 9.70 12.15
C VAL A 24 1.55 8.78 11.67
N LEU A 25 2.47 9.27 10.82
CA LEU A 25 3.59 8.47 10.34
C LEU A 25 4.53 8.04 11.48
N HIS A 26 4.76 8.91 12.47
CA HIS A 26 5.48 8.53 13.68
C HIS A 26 4.72 7.49 14.52
N ALA A 27 3.39 7.58 14.62
CA ALA A 27 2.59 6.58 15.30
C ALA A 27 2.67 5.20 14.60
N ILE A 28 2.66 5.17 13.27
CA ILE A 28 2.88 3.95 12.46
C ILE A 28 4.27 3.38 12.73
N GLN A 29 5.30 4.24 12.73
CA GLN A 29 6.66 3.78 13.04
C GLN A 29 6.77 3.19 14.46
N ASN A 30 6.20 3.88 15.44
CA ASN A 30 6.30 3.51 16.85
C ASN A 30 5.42 2.31 17.24
N SER A 31 4.43 1.94 16.42
CA SER A 31 3.63 0.73 16.65
C SER A 31 4.40 -0.56 16.34
N GLY A 32 5.58 -0.46 15.72
CA GLY A 32 6.32 -1.61 15.21
C GLY A 32 5.79 -2.15 13.89
N ALA A 33 4.87 -1.42 13.24
CA ALA A 33 4.38 -1.79 11.92
C ALA A 33 5.50 -1.86 10.88
N ARG A 34 5.32 -2.76 9.92
CA ARG A 34 6.20 -2.90 8.75
C ARG A 34 5.41 -2.51 7.51
N VAL A 35 5.85 -1.48 6.84
CA VAL A 35 5.27 -0.93 5.62
C VAL A 35 5.98 -1.53 4.42
N TYR A 36 5.22 -2.26 3.61
CA TYR A 36 5.61 -2.76 2.30
C TYR A 36 4.86 -1.95 1.24
N PHE A 37 5.58 -1.35 0.31
CA PHE A 37 4.99 -0.55 -0.75
C PHE A 37 5.41 -1.07 -2.13
N ASP A 38 4.45 -1.61 -2.88
CA ASP A 38 4.64 -1.99 -4.28
C ASP A 38 3.70 -1.18 -5.18
N GLY A 39 4.28 -0.56 -6.21
CA GLY A 39 3.56 0.09 -7.29
C GLY A 39 3.82 -0.58 -8.64
N VAL A 40 2.98 -0.27 -9.63
CA VAL A 40 3.11 -0.76 -11.00
C VAL A 40 3.18 0.41 -11.97
N ASP A 41 4.12 0.34 -12.92
CA ASP A 41 4.12 1.23 -14.08
C ASP A 41 3.06 0.77 -15.10
N VAL A 42 1.86 1.33 -14.99
CA VAL A 42 0.70 0.97 -15.81
C VAL A 42 0.97 1.17 -17.31
N ASN A 43 1.69 2.23 -17.66
CA ASN A 43 1.99 2.53 -19.07
C ASN A 43 2.88 1.44 -19.67
N ARG A 44 3.93 1.02 -18.94
CA ARG A 44 4.80 -0.07 -19.39
C ARG A 44 4.09 -1.41 -19.41
N LEU A 45 3.23 -1.67 -18.43
CA LEU A 45 2.45 -2.90 -18.38
C LEU A 45 1.58 -3.04 -19.63
N ASN A 46 0.83 -1.98 -19.97
CA ASN A 46 -0.02 -1.95 -21.16
C ASN A 46 0.78 -1.98 -22.47
N ALA A 47 1.99 -1.41 -22.49
CA ALA A 47 2.85 -1.46 -23.67
C ALA A 47 3.46 -2.85 -23.90
N ARG A 48 3.74 -3.61 -22.84
CA ARG A 48 4.40 -4.92 -22.93
C ARG A 48 3.43 -6.06 -23.27
N TYR A 49 2.23 -6.05 -22.71
CA TYR A 49 1.30 -7.17 -22.82
C TYR A 49 0.06 -6.80 -23.62
N LYS A 50 -0.34 -7.68 -24.55
CA LYS A 50 -1.56 -7.53 -25.34
C LYS A 50 -2.82 -7.58 -24.48
N TYR A 51 -2.80 -8.41 -23.44
CA TYR A 51 -3.86 -8.56 -22.45
C TYR A 51 -3.21 -8.47 -21.06
N PRO A 52 -2.97 -7.26 -20.55
CA PRO A 52 -2.32 -7.08 -19.26
C PRO A 52 -3.25 -7.50 -18.11
N ASP A 53 -2.70 -8.16 -17.10
CA ASP A 53 -3.36 -8.34 -15.80
C ASP A 53 -3.75 -6.98 -15.21
N SER A 54 -4.73 -6.95 -14.31
CA SER A 54 -5.11 -5.74 -13.58
C SER A 54 -3.91 -5.16 -12.83
N PRO A 55 -3.60 -3.85 -12.97
CA PRO A 55 -2.52 -3.22 -12.20
C PRO A 55 -2.70 -3.36 -10.68
N HIS A 56 -3.95 -3.40 -10.22
CA HIS A 56 -4.30 -3.60 -8.81
C HIS A 56 -3.93 -5.01 -8.35
N GLU A 57 -4.30 -6.03 -9.13
CA GLU A 57 -3.97 -7.42 -8.84
C GLU A 57 -2.46 -7.65 -8.85
N VAL A 58 -1.73 -7.06 -9.82
CA VAL A 58 -0.27 -7.15 -9.88
C VAL A 58 0.39 -6.52 -8.64
N ALA A 59 -0.08 -5.35 -8.20
CA ALA A 59 0.44 -4.69 -7.00
C ALA A 59 0.12 -5.51 -5.73
N LEU A 60 -1.11 -6.02 -5.63
CA LEU A 60 -1.57 -6.87 -4.53
C LEU A 60 -0.69 -8.14 -4.44
N ARG A 61 -0.52 -8.84 -5.56
CA ARG A 61 0.33 -10.04 -5.68
C ARG A 61 1.74 -9.77 -5.18
N HIS A 62 2.42 -8.77 -5.73
CA HIS A 62 3.81 -8.47 -5.32
C HIS A 62 3.92 -8.11 -3.84
N THR A 63 2.94 -7.38 -3.30
CA THR A 63 2.92 -7.02 -1.88
C THR A 63 2.76 -8.27 -1.00
N LEU A 64 1.79 -9.13 -1.34
CA LEU A 64 1.52 -10.36 -0.58
C LEU A 64 2.67 -11.36 -0.63
N GLU A 65 3.39 -11.46 -1.74
CA GLU A 65 4.61 -12.28 -1.80
C GLU A 65 5.65 -11.84 -0.75
N ARG A 66 5.89 -10.52 -0.60
CA ARG A 66 6.84 -10.00 0.39
C ARG A 66 6.37 -10.23 1.83
N VAL A 67 5.07 -10.05 2.07
CA VAL A 67 4.48 -10.33 3.39
C VAL A 67 4.56 -11.82 3.70
N ASN A 68 4.25 -12.69 2.74
CA ASN A 68 4.33 -14.13 2.88
C ASN A 68 5.76 -14.60 3.17
N GLU A 69 6.77 -14.06 2.47
CA GLU A 69 8.19 -14.33 2.77
C GLU A 69 8.54 -13.97 4.21
N TYR A 70 8.10 -12.79 4.68
CA TYR A 70 8.34 -12.36 6.05
C TYR A 70 7.66 -13.28 7.08
N CYS A 71 6.39 -13.61 6.86
CA CYS A 71 5.62 -14.50 7.71
C CYS A 71 6.24 -15.91 7.77
N ALA A 72 6.67 -16.46 6.63
CA ALA A 72 7.38 -17.73 6.56
C ALA A 72 8.69 -17.71 7.37
N LEU A 73 9.49 -16.65 7.24
CA LEU A 73 10.71 -16.46 8.04
C LEU A 73 10.45 -16.37 9.55
N LYS A 74 9.25 -15.93 9.95
CA LYS A 74 8.84 -15.83 11.35
C LYS A 74 8.04 -17.04 11.85
N GLY A 75 7.69 -17.99 10.97
CA GLY A 75 6.81 -19.10 11.31
C GLY A 75 5.40 -18.64 11.72
N GLN A 76 4.89 -17.58 11.07
CA GLN A 76 3.59 -16.96 11.40
C GLN A 76 2.63 -17.03 10.21
N MET A 77 1.33 -17.03 10.51
CA MET A 77 0.26 -16.80 9.54
C MET A 77 -0.16 -15.33 9.55
N CYS A 78 -0.71 -14.83 8.44
CA CYS A 78 -1.27 -13.49 8.35
C CYS A 78 -2.69 -13.50 7.79
N LYS A 79 -3.55 -12.66 8.36
CA LYS A 79 -4.86 -12.31 7.82
C LYS A 79 -4.75 -11.02 7.01
N VAL A 80 -5.42 -10.96 5.86
CA VAL A 80 -5.44 -9.76 5.00
C VAL A 80 -6.71 -8.96 5.28
N ILE A 81 -6.55 -7.69 5.61
CA ILE A 81 -7.65 -6.74 5.82
C ILE A 81 -7.44 -5.59 4.83
N ALA A 82 -8.48 -5.22 4.09
CA ALA A 82 -8.42 -4.19 3.07
C ALA A 82 -9.63 -3.24 3.12
N ASP A 83 -9.50 -2.04 2.54
CA ASP A 83 -10.63 -1.13 2.37
C ASP A 83 -11.63 -1.71 1.36
N MET A 84 -12.92 -1.41 1.55
CA MET A 84 -13.96 -1.82 0.62
C MET A 84 -13.72 -1.26 -0.79
N VAL A 85 -13.73 -2.15 -1.77
CA VAL A 85 -13.63 -1.84 -3.20
C VAL A 85 -14.81 -2.46 -3.96
N PRO A 86 -15.12 -2.05 -5.20
CA PRO A 86 -16.18 -2.71 -5.97
C PRO A 86 -15.86 -4.17 -6.33
N GLN A 87 -14.60 -4.50 -6.61
CA GLN A 87 -14.15 -5.81 -7.12
C GLN A 87 -13.70 -6.79 -6.01
N GLN A 88 -14.43 -6.86 -4.89
CA GLN A 88 -14.02 -7.68 -3.73
C GLN A 88 -13.92 -9.17 -4.07
N ASP A 89 -14.90 -9.68 -4.81
CA ASP A 89 -14.96 -11.09 -5.19
C ASP A 89 -13.77 -11.47 -6.09
N ASP A 90 -13.42 -10.62 -7.07
CA ASP A 90 -12.27 -10.83 -7.95
C ASP A 90 -10.96 -10.92 -7.15
N PHE A 91 -10.79 -10.06 -6.14
CA PHE A 91 -9.58 -10.08 -5.29
C PHE A 91 -9.53 -11.31 -4.37
N ASN A 92 -10.66 -11.76 -3.85
CA ASN A 92 -10.74 -12.98 -3.07
C ASN A 92 -10.42 -14.21 -3.94
N GLU A 93 -10.98 -14.29 -5.15
CA GLU A 93 -10.65 -15.35 -6.10
C GLU A 93 -9.15 -15.36 -6.43
N ALA A 94 -8.55 -14.18 -6.67
CA ALA A 94 -7.12 -14.06 -6.91
C ALA A 94 -6.26 -14.57 -5.74
N ILE A 95 -6.58 -14.17 -4.50
CA ILE A 95 -5.86 -14.67 -3.30
C ILE A 95 -6.02 -16.19 -3.16
N GLN A 96 -7.22 -16.73 -3.34
CA GLN A 96 -7.43 -18.18 -3.32
C GLN A 96 -6.61 -18.90 -4.41
N GLY A 97 -6.48 -18.30 -5.59
CA GLY A 97 -5.61 -18.79 -6.65
C GLY A 97 -4.14 -18.82 -6.21
N PHE A 98 -3.65 -17.74 -5.59
CA PHE A 98 -2.27 -17.63 -5.11
C PHE A 98 -1.93 -18.60 -3.99
N THR A 99 -2.88 -18.95 -3.12
CA THR A 99 -2.66 -19.93 -2.05
C THR A 99 -2.69 -21.36 -2.57
N ARG A 100 -3.61 -21.69 -3.50
CA ARG A 100 -3.78 -23.06 -4.05
C ARG A 100 -2.71 -23.42 -5.08
N VAL A 101 -2.55 -22.57 -6.09
CA VAL A 101 -1.75 -22.84 -7.28
C VAL A 101 -0.40 -22.11 -7.23
N GLY A 102 -0.40 -20.87 -6.73
CA GLY A 102 0.78 -20.00 -6.66
C GLY A 102 0.60 -18.72 -7.48
N THR A 103 1.49 -17.76 -7.30
CA THR A 103 1.43 -16.46 -8.00
C THR A 103 1.81 -16.60 -9.48
N PRO A 104 1.09 -15.96 -10.42
CA PRO A 104 1.36 -16.11 -11.85
C PRO A 104 2.54 -15.23 -12.30
N VAL A 105 3.77 -15.72 -12.17
CA VAL A 105 5.02 -15.07 -12.65
C VAL A 105 6.18 -16.08 -12.81
N TYR A 106 7.29 -15.64 -13.44
CA TYR A 106 8.52 -16.43 -13.62
C TYR A 106 9.08 -17.05 -12.33
N ARG A 107 8.89 -16.39 -11.18
CA ARG A 107 9.20 -16.93 -9.85
C ARG A 107 7.91 -17.04 -9.03
N SER A 108 7.06 -17.99 -9.42
CA SER A 108 5.80 -18.26 -8.72
C SER A 108 6.06 -18.65 -7.26
N GLN A 109 5.24 -18.11 -6.35
CA GLN A 109 5.23 -18.46 -4.94
C GLN A 109 3.83 -18.90 -4.53
N LYS A 110 3.72 -19.98 -3.75
CA LYS A 110 2.48 -20.27 -3.01
C LYS A 110 2.44 -19.42 -1.75
N LEU A 111 1.34 -18.69 -1.56
CA LEU A 111 1.13 -17.82 -0.41
C LEU A 111 0.68 -18.61 0.83
N LEU A 112 1.51 -19.57 1.26
CA LEU A 112 1.18 -20.54 2.31
C LEU A 112 0.96 -19.93 3.70
N CYS A 113 1.43 -18.69 3.93
CA CYS A 113 1.24 -17.98 5.20
C CYS A 113 0.04 -17.03 5.19
N VAL A 114 -0.65 -16.87 4.06
CA VAL A 114 -1.89 -16.07 3.96
C VAL A 114 -3.07 -16.95 4.34
N ASP A 115 -3.81 -16.54 5.36
CA ASP A 115 -4.96 -17.28 5.88
C ASP A 115 -6.29 -16.69 5.38
N GLY A 116 -7.09 -17.53 4.75
CA GLY A 116 -8.44 -17.22 4.29
C GLY A 116 -8.54 -16.15 3.20
N ASP A 117 -9.74 -15.57 3.11
CA ASP A 117 -10.10 -14.49 2.21
C ASP A 117 -9.71 -13.12 2.79
N ILE A 118 -9.76 -12.08 1.95
CA ILE A 118 -9.60 -10.69 2.38
C ILE A 118 -10.82 -10.29 3.21
N GLU A 119 -10.57 -9.79 4.42
CA GLU A 119 -11.59 -9.11 5.21
C GLU A 119 -11.68 -7.65 4.74
N PHE A 120 -12.75 -7.33 4.00
CA PHE A 120 -13.02 -5.98 3.56
C PHE A 120 -13.77 -5.19 4.65
N VAL A 121 -13.27 -4.01 4.97
CA VAL A 121 -13.79 -3.14 6.05
C VAL A 121 -13.95 -1.71 5.57
N ASP A 122 -14.81 -0.94 6.24
CA ASP A 122 -14.81 0.51 6.07
C ASP A 122 -13.52 1.09 6.66
N SER A 123 -12.72 1.77 5.85
CA SER A 123 -11.49 2.41 6.30
C SER A 123 -11.68 3.30 7.54
N ARG A 124 -12.85 3.92 7.77
CA ARG A 124 -13.13 4.73 8.97
C ARG A 124 -13.06 3.92 10.27
N GLU A 125 -13.31 2.63 10.20
CA GLU A 125 -13.35 1.72 11.35
C GLU A 125 -12.03 0.97 11.57
N SER A 126 -11.11 1.00 10.59
CA SER A 126 -9.83 0.30 10.66
C SER A 126 -8.63 1.24 10.63
N ARG A 127 -7.96 1.38 11.80
CA ARG A 127 -6.70 2.14 11.93
C ARG A 127 -5.58 1.56 11.06
N GLY A 128 -5.57 0.24 10.85
CA GLY A 128 -4.58 -0.43 10.00
C GLY A 128 -4.73 -0.06 8.53
N VAL A 129 -5.98 -0.03 8.03
CA VAL A 129 -6.28 0.39 6.66
C VAL A 129 -5.96 1.88 6.47
N GLN A 130 -6.36 2.75 7.40
CA GLN A 130 -5.99 4.17 7.37
C GLN A 130 -4.47 4.38 7.35
N ALA A 131 -3.73 3.60 8.15
CA ALA A 131 -2.27 3.66 8.18
C ALA A 131 -1.64 3.25 6.85
N ALA A 132 -2.17 2.20 6.21
CA ALA A 132 -1.73 1.77 4.89
C ALA A 132 -1.98 2.85 3.83
N ASP A 133 -3.18 3.44 3.81
CA ASP A 133 -3.54 4.51 2.87
C ASP A 133 -2.67 5.76 3.03
N MET A 134 -2.44 6.19 4.28
CA MET A 134 -1.57 7.32 4.53
C MET A 134 -0.11 7.02 4.14
N SER A 135 0.38 5.82 4.42
CA SER A 135 1.71 5.42 3.96
C SER A 135 1.81 5.42 2.44
N ALA A 136 0.82 4.84 1.75
CA ALA A 136 0.78 4.77 0.29
C ALA A 136 0.67 6.16 -0.35
N TYR A 137 -0.17 7.05 0.19
CA TYR A 137 -0.33 8.41 -0.32
C TYR A 137 0.97 9.20 -0.28
N VAL A 138 1.68 9.21 0.86
CA VAL A 138 2.91 9.99 0.97
C VAL A 138 4.03 9.42 0.10
N LEU A 139 4.15 8.09 0.01
CA LEU A 139 5.16 7.42 -0.81
C LEU A 139 4.91 7.69 -2.29
N ARG A 140 3.66 7.52 -2.76
CA ARG A 140 3.28 7.87 -4.14
C ARG A 140 3.59 9.34 -4.43
N ARG A 141 3.20 10.25 -3.54
CA ARG A 141 3.46 11.69 -3.71
C ARG A 141 4.94 12.01 -3.75
N HIS A 142 5.77 11.29 -3.00
CA HIS A 142 7.21 11.50 -3.02
C HIS A 142 7.84 11.09 -4.35
N ARG A 143 7.36 10.01 -4.94
CA ARG A 143 7.95 9.39 -6.14
C ARG A 143 7.44 9.97 -7.45
N GLU A 144 6.13 10.23 -7.52
CA GLU A 144 5.44 10.45 -8.80
C GLU A 144 5.02 11.92 -9.01
N GLU A 145 5.00 12.75 -7.96
CA GLU A 145 4.57 14.15 -8.07
C GLU A 145 5.67 15.02 -8.68
N THR A 146 5.52 15.37 -9.96
CA THR A 146 6.52 16.15 -10.71
C THR A 146 6.32 17.67 -10.58
N TYR A 147 5.08 18.14 -10.37
CA TYR A 147 4.73 19.56 -10.40
C TYR A 147 4.61 20.21 -9.00
N ALA A 148 5.07 19.54 -7.95
CA ALA A 148 5.04 20.08 -6.60
C ALA A 148 5.99 21.28 -6.40
N SER A 149 5.53 22.28 -5.66
CA SER A 149 6.36 23.40 -5.21
C SER A 149 7.55 22.92 -4.35
N LYS A 150 8.59 23.77 -4.22
CA LYS A 150 9.78 23.44 -3.41
C LYS A 150 9.42 23.14 -1.94
N SER A 151 8.47 23.89 -1.37
CA SER A 151 7.99 23.67 0.01
C SER A 151 7.21 22.37 0.13
N ALA A 152 6.35 22.05 -0.84
CA ALA A 152 5.63 20.78 -0.88
C ALA A 152 6.57 19.57 -0.98
N ARG A 153 7.57 19.61 -1.87
CA ARG A 153 8.56 18.53 -1.98
C ARG A 153 9.36 18.31 -0.69
N ARG A 154 9.79 19.40 -0.04
CA ARG A 154 10.48 19.33 1.26
C ARG A 154 9.58 18.73 2.35
N ALA A 155 8.31 19.13 2.39
CA ALA A 155 7.36 18.57 3.33
C ALA A 155 7.15 17.07 3.09
N THR A 156 6.90 16.64 1.84
CA THR A 156 6.75 15.23 1.49
C THR A 156 7.99 14.42 1.86
N ALA A 157 9.20 14.91 1.56
CA ALA A 157 10.44 14.23 1.94
C ALA A 157 10.58 14.08 3.47
N ARG A 158 10.18 15.10 4.23
CA ARG A 158 10.13 15.02 5.70
C ARG A 158 9.12 13.98 6.18
N LEU A 159 7.97 13.89 5.53
CA LEU A 159 6.95 12.89 5.86
C LEU A 159 7.44 11.48 5.57
N VAL A 160 8.05 11.22 4.40
CA VAL A 160 8.66 9.91 4.10
C VAL A 160 9.74 9.57 5.14
N LYS A 161 10.57 10.54 5.53
CA LYS A 161 11.56 10.33 6.61
C LYS A 161 10.92 9.95 7.95
N ALA A 162 9.68 10.37 8.22
CA ALA A 162 8.97 10.06 9.45
C ALA A 162 8.43 8.61 9.51
N LEU A 163 8.29 7.93 8.38
CA LEU A 163 8.08 6.47 8.36
C LEU A 163 9.33 5.72 8.84
N GLY A 164 10.52 6.27 8.55
CA GLY A 164 11.80 5.76 9.03
C GLY A 164 11.97 4.26 8.81
N PRO A 165 12.37 3.47 9.84
CA PRO A 165 12.60 2.03 9.71
C PRO A 165 11.32 1.21 9.50
N ALA A 166 10.12 1.80 9.61
CA ALA A 166 8.88 1.10 9.31
C ALA A 166 8.77 0.79 7.82
N LEU A 167 9.32 1.64 6.94
CA LEU A 167 9.38 1.36 5.50
C LEU A 167 10.46 0.32 5.23
N VAL A 168 10.06 -0.95 5.16
CA VAL A 168 10.97 -2.09 5.03
C VAL A 168 11.14 -2.54 3.58
N HIS A 169 10.19 -2.17 2.71
CA HIS A 169 10.23 -2.48 1.29
C HIS A 169 9.52 -1.38 0.50
N GLU A 170 10.15 -0.95 -0.59
CA GLU A 170 9.58 0.03 -1.51
C GLU A 170 10.01 -0.29 -2.95
N ARG A 171 9.04 -0.49 -3.85
CA ARG A 171 9.32 -0.78 -5.25
C ARG A 171 8.25 -0.23 -6.18
N LYS A 172 8.66 0.14 -7.39
CA LYS A 172 7.75 0.32 -8.54
C LYS A 172 8.16 -0.70 -9.59
N TRP A 173 7.33 -1.71 -9.82
CA TRP A 173 7.57 -2.70 -10.85
C TRP A 173 7.41 -2.07 -12.24
N ARG A 174 8.40 -2.31 -13.09
CA ARG A 174 8.48 -1.83 -14.47
C ARG A 174 8.66 -3.05 -15.37
N PRO A 175 7.58 -3.58 -15.94
CA PRO A 175 7.67 -4.59 -16.98
C PRO A 175 8.48 -4.10 -18.17
#